data_AF-A0A920MYG0-F1
#
_entry.id   AF-A0A920MYG0-F1
#
_cell.length_a   1.000
_cell.length_b   1.000
_cell.length_c   1.000
_cell.angle_alpha   90.00
_cell.angle_beta   90.00
_cell.angle_gamma   90.00
#
_symmetry.space_group_name_H-M   'P 1'
#
loop_
_entity.id
_entity.type
_entity.pdbx_description
1 polymer ?
#
loop_
_entity_poly.entity_id
_entity_poly.type
_entity_poly.pdbx_seq_one_letter_code
_entity_poly.pdbx_strand_id
1 'polypeptide(L)'
;MKFAICQELFEGWEWERQCELIAEIGYTGIEAAPFTLASTIYELSADRRVELREQAEAHGLEIIGLHWLLAKTEGLYLTSPETPVGETQLATTWWRWERPVPISAAT
;
A
#
# COMPACT_ATOMS: atom_id res chain seq x y z
N MET A 1 -17.89 -7.32 -15.41
CA MET A 1 -16.51 -7.80 -15.22
C MET A 1 -15.82 -6.81 -14.30
N LYS A 2 -15.06 -7.25 -13.29
CA LYS A 2 -14.29 -6.35 -12.42
C LYS A 2 -12.85 -6.31 -12.91
N PHE A 3 -12.29 -5.12 -13.07
CA PHE A 3 -10.91 -4.91 -13.49
C PHE A 3 -10.19 -4.05 -12.46
N ALA A 4 -8.90 -4.35 -12.27
CA ALA A 4 -8.00 -3.56 -11.48
C ALA A 4 -6.83 -3.06 -12.32
N ILE A 5 -6.21 -1.98 -11.86
CA ILE A 5 -5.04 -1.39 -12.51
C ILE A 5 -3.90 -1.19 -11.51
N CYS A 6 -2.69 -1.41 -12.03
CA CYS A 6 -1.43 -1.05 -11.42
C CYS A 6 -1.34 0.48 -11.25
N GLN A 7 -1.33 0.96 -10.00
CA GLN A 7 -1.38 2.39 -9.71
C GLN A 7 -0.06 3.13 -9.99
N GLU A 8 1.08 2.44 -9.97
CA GLU A 8 2.40 3.00 -10.30
C GLU A 8 2.50 3.57 -11.72
N LEU A 9 1.58 3.21 -12.63
CA LEU A 9 1.47 3.85 -13.94
C LEU A 9 1.28 5.37 -13.86
N PHE A 10 0.84 5.87 -12.70
CA PHE A 10 0.62 7.29 -12.41
C PHE A 10 1.61 7.83 -11.36
N GLU A 11 2.80 7.25 -11.23
CA GLU A 11 3.84 7.73 -10.32
C GLU A 11 4.08 9.26 -10.50
N GLY A 12 4.15 9.97 -9.36
CA GLY A 12 4.34 11.42 -9.33
C GLY A 12 3.07 12.26 -9.50
N TRP A 13 1.91 11.63 -9.69
CA TRP A 13 0.61 12.34 -9.68
C TRP A 13 0.03 12.39 -8.28
N GLU A 14 -0.80 13.39 -8.00
CA GLU A 14 -1.60 13.45 -6.77
C GLU A 14 -2.58 12.27 -6.70
N TRP A 15 -2.66 11.60 -5.55
CA TRP A 15 -3.47 10.38 -5.34
C TRP A 15 -4.93 10.55 -5.78
N GLU A 16 -5.55 11.66 -5.41
CA GLU A 16 -6.95 11.96 -5.76
C GLU A 16 -7.16 11.99 -7.27
N ARG A 17 -6.19 12.57 -8.00
CA ARG A 17 -6.23 12.65 -9.47
C ARG A 17 -6.05 11.28 -10.13
N GLN A 18 -5.27 10.40 -9.51
CA GLN A 18 -5.14 9.02 -9.96
C GLN A 18 -6.49 8.31 -9.81
N CYS A 19 -7.14 8.42 -8.64
CA CYS A 19 -8.45 7.81 -8.38
C CYS A 19 -9.51 8.30 -9.38
N GLU A 20 -9.59 9.61 -9.62
CA GLU A 20 -10.53 10.20 -10.58
C GLU A 20 -10.35 9.59 -11.98
N LEU A 21 -9.13 9.54 -12.50
CA LEU A 21 -8.85 9.01 -13.83
C LEU A 21 -9.10 7.49 -13.91
N ILE A 22 -8.70 6.72 -12.90
CA ILE A 22 -8.89 5.27 -12.84
C ILE A 22 -10.38 4.92 -12.89
N ALA A 23 -11.21 5.66 -12.17
CA ALA A 23 -12.66 5.52 -12.21
C ALA A 23 -13.23 5.95 -13.57
N GLU A 24 -12.78 7.09 -14.13
CA GLU A 24 -13.22 7.61 -15.43
C GLU A 24 -13.03 6.60 -16.57
N ILE A 25 -11.88 5.90 -16.59
CA ILE A 25 -11.57 4.91 -17.62
C ILE A 25 -12.18 3.52 -17.36
N GLY A 26 -12.95 3.37 -16.28
CA GLY A 26 -13.82 2.21 -16.02
C GLY A 26 -13.22 1.08 -15.19
N TYR A 27 -12.10 1.29 -14.51
CA TYR A 27 -11.61 0.34 -13.50
C TYR A 27 -12.40 0.46 -12.21
N THR A 28 -12.42 -0.63 -11.44
CA THR A 28 -13.08 -0.70 -10.13
C THR A 28 -12.12 -1.07 -9.02
N GLY A 29 -10.89 -1.45 -9.37
CA GLY A 29 -9.87 -1.90 -8.44
C GLY A 29 -8.52 -1.21 -8.64
N ILE A 30 -7.78 -1.06 -7.56
CA ILE A 30 -6.41 -0.54 -7.55
C ILE A 30 -5.50 -1.60 -6.93
N GLU A 31 -4.41 -1.93 -7.62
CA GLU A 31 -3.22 -2.54 -6.99
C GLU A 31 -2.23 -1.43 -6.69
N ALA A 32 -1.98 -1.16 -5.40
CA ALA A 32 -1.14 -0.04 -4.99
C ALA A 32 0.34 -0.43 -4.92
N ALA A 33 1.20 0.44 -5.45
CA ALA A 33 2.65 0.36 -5.32
C ALA A 33 3.12 1.27 -4.18
N PRO A 34 3.47 0.72 -3.01
CA PRO A 34 3.70 1.57 -1.86
C PRO A 34 4.92 2.49 -1.96
N PHE A 35 5.92 2.11 -2.76
CA PHE A 35 7.10 2.95 -3.02
C PHE A 35 6.74 4.27 -3.71
N THR A 36 5.56 4.37 -4.34
CA THR A 36 5.07 5.60 -4.97
C THR A 36 4.34 6.52 -3.98
N LEU A 37 3.96 5.99 -2.80
CA LEU A 37 3.18 6.70 -1.78
C LEU A 37 4.05 7.25 -0.65
N ALA A 38 5.21 6.62 -0.40
CA ALA A 38 6.20 7.06 0.57
C ALA A 38 7.58 6.49 0.23
N SER A 39 8.65 7.15 0.69
CA SER A 39 10.02 6.71 0.39
C SER A 39 10.39 5.42 1.13
N THR A 40 9.81 5.23 2.33
CA THR A 40 9.86 3.96 3.06
C THR A 40 8.51 3.59 3.63
N ILE A 41 8.33 2.31 3.95
CA ILE A 41 7.09 1.79 4.55
C ILE A 41 6.78 2.39 5.92
N TYR A 42 7.81 2.89 6.61
CA TYR A 42 7.70 3.45 7.95
C TYR A 42 7.17 4.89 7.94
N GLU A 43 7.28 5.57 6.79
CA GLU A 43 6.82 6.95 6.62
C GLU A 43 5.33 7.04 6.27
N LEU A 44 4.73 5.96 5.77
CA LEU A 44 3.30 5.92 5.47
C LEU A 44 2.52 5.59 6.73
N SER A 45 2.05 6.62 7.44
CA SER A 45 1.32 6.49 8.71
C SER A 45 0.01 5.69 8.58
N ALA A 46 -0.52 5.19 9.70
CA ALA A 46 -1.81 4.49 9.70
C ALA A 46 -2.96 5.38 9.23
N ASP A 47 -3.01 6.62 9.71
CA ASP A 47 -4.04 7.58 9.34
C ASP A 47 -3.97 7.92 7.85
N ARG A 48 -2.75 8.09 7.31
CA ARG A 48 -2.59 8.33 5.87
C ARG A 48 -3.09 7.15 5.03
N ARG A 49 -2.91 5.91 5.49
CA ARG A 49 -3.46 4.73 4.80
C ARG A 49 -4.99 4.67 4.83
N VAL A 50 -5.60 5.15 5.92
CA VAL A 50 -7.06 5.28 6.01
C VAL A 50 -7.54 6.34 5.03
N GLU A 51 -6.91 7.51 5.03
CA GLU A 51 -7.26 8.60 4.11
C GLU A 51 -7.18 8.18 2.64
N LEU A 52 -6.08 7.51 2.23
CA LEU A 52 -5.92 7.01 0.86
C LEU A 52 -7.02 6.02 0.46
N ARG A 53 -7.45 5.17 1.40
CA ARG A 53 -8.55 4.21 1.20
C ARG A 53 -9.88 4.95 1.04
N GLU A 54 -10.19 5.88 1.94
CA GLU A 54 -11.42 6.68 1.88
C GLU A 54 -11.51 7.48 0.58
N GLN A 55 -10.39 8.04 0.12
CA GLN A 55 -10.31 8.72 -1.17
C GLN A 55 -10.63 7.76 -2.33
N ALA A 56 -10.02 6.58 -2.38
CA ALA A 56 -10.35 5.60 -3.42
C ALA A 56 -11.83 5.17 -3.39
N GLU A 57 -12.36 4.89 -2.20
CA GLU A 57 -13.76 4.49 -2.00
C GLU A 57 -14.75 5.59 -2.43
N ALA A 58 -14.40 6.88 -2.22
CA ALA A 58 -15.21 8.01 -2.69
C ALA A 58 -15.36 8.06 -4.22
N HIS A 59 -14.40 7.50 -4.96
CA HIS A 59 -14.45 7.33 -6.43
C HIS A 59 -15.02 5.97 -6.86
N GLY A 60 -15.51 5.15 -5.93
CA GLY A 60 -16.04 3.81 -6.22
C GLY A 60 -14.94 2.78 -6.54
N LEU A 61 -13.70 3.03 -6.10
CA LEU A 61 -12.56 2.15 -6.28
C LEU A 61 -12.25 1.36 -5.01
N GLU A 62 -11.90 0.10 -5.18
CA GLU A 62 -11.42 -0.77 -4.10
C GLU A 62 -9.90 -0.94 -4.23
N ILE A 63 -9.13 -0.66 -3.18
CA ILE A 63 -7.73 -1.09 -3.17
C ILE A 63 -7.74 -2.60 -2.86
N ILE A 64 -7.42 -3.41 -3.86
CA ILE A 64 -7.58 -4.88 -3.81
C ILE A 64 -6.29 -5.63 -3.51
N GLY A 65 -5.15 -4.94 -3.54
CA GLY A 65 -3.86 -5.57 -3.38
C GLY A 65 -2.72 -4.58 -3.36
N LEU A 66 -1.55 -5.11 -3.04
CA LEU A 66 -0.28 -4.40 -3.05
C LEU A 66 0.70 -5.15 -3.95
N HIS A 67 1.55 -4.42 -4.66
CA HIS A 67 2.62 -5.01 -5.46
C HIS A 67 3.93 -4.23 -5.28
N TRP A 68 5.01 -4.71 -5.91
CA TRP A 68 6.35 -4.11 -5.79
C TRP A 68 6.85 -3.95 -4.35
N LEU A 69 6.47 -4.87 -3.45
CA LEU A 69 6.81 -4.81 -2.02
C LEU A 69 8.32 -4.83 -1.73
N LEU A 70 9.12 -5.30 -2.70
CA LEU A 70 10.58 -5.38 -2.63
C LEU A 70 11.27 -4.36 -3.57
N ALA A 71 10.53 -3.40 -4.13
CA ALA A 71 11.12 -2.30 -4.87
C ALA A 71 11.71 -1.27 -3.88
N LYS A 72 12.80 -0.61 -4.28
CA LYS A 72 13.45 0.46 -3.50
C LYS A 72 13.88 0.04 -2.08
N THR A 73 14.15 -1.25 -1.87
CA THR A 73 14.54 -1.81 -0.56
C THR A 73 16.06 -1.93 -0.41
N GLU A 74 16.79 -0.85 -0.71
CA GLU A 74 18.25 -0.81 -0.49
C GLU A 74 18.56 -1.05 1.00
N GLY A 75 19.45 -2.02 1.27
CA GLY A 75 19.81 -2.40 2.64
C GLY A 75 18.85 -3.38 3.33
N LEU A 76 17.79 -3.85 2.66
CA LEU A 76 16.90 -4.90 3.19
C LEU A 76 17.13 -6.24 2.47
N TYR A 77 17.19 -7.34 3.23
CA TYR A 77 17.49 -8.67 2.71
C TYR A 77 16.40 -9.66 3.09
N LEU A 78 15.96 -10.48 2.13
CA LEU A 78 15.02 -11.57 2.40
C LEU A 78 15.72 -12.78 3.06
N THR A 79 16.95 -13.04 2.65
CA THR A 79 17.82 -14.08 3.21
C THR A 79 19.22 -13.48 3.36
N SER A 80 19.64 -13.23 4.59
CA SER A 80 21.00 -12.74 4.87
C SER A 80 21.97 -13.93 4.99
N PRO A 81 23.16 -13.87 4.35
CA PRO A 81 24.17 -14.94 4.47
C PRO A 81 24.92 -14.93 5.82
N GLU A 82 24.83 -13.84 6.60
CA GLU A 82 25.42 -13.68 7.93
C GLU A 82 24.29 -13.83 9.00
N THR A 83 24.50 -14.68 10.00
CA THR A 83 23.61 -15.29 11.03
C THR A 83 22.63 -14.35 11.81
N PRO A 84 21.64 -14.86 12.59
CA PRO A 84 20.52 -15.76 12.29
C PRO A 84 19.18 -14.98 12.18
N VAL A 85 18.21 -15.59 11.50
CA VAL A 85 16.82 -15.10 11.30
C VAL A 85 16.11 -14.86 12.64
N GLY A 86 16.20 -13.64 13.18
CA GLY A 86 15.52 -13.23 14.42
C GLY A 86 14.52 -12.09 14.25
N GLU A 87 14.67 -11.26 13.22
CA GLU A 87 13.74 -10.17 12.92
C GLU A 87 13.56 -10.06 11.42
N THR A 88 12.57 -10.78 10.91
CA THR A 88 12.09 -10.70 9.52
C THR A 88 11.63 -9.26 9.24
N GLN A 89 12.49 -8.42 8.66
CA GLN A 89 12.23 -6.99 8.42
C GLN A 89 11.28 -6.69 7.24
N LEU A 90 11.01 -7.65 6.34
CA LEU A 90 10.25 -7.38 5.12
C LEU A 90 8.82 -7.97 5.09
N ALA A 91 8.57 -9.09 5.79
CA ALA A 91 7.35 -9.88 5.55
C ALA A 91 6.18 -9.57 6.49
N THR A 92 6.40 -8.94 7.64
CA THR A 92 5.36 -8.76 8.67
C THR A 92 4.56 -7.47 8.54
N THR A 93 5.07 -6.45 7.86
CA THR A 93 4.49 -5.10 7.88
C THR A 93 3.38 -4.91 6.84
N TRP A 94 3.52 -5.47 5.64
CA TRP A 94 2.50 -5.39 4.58
C TRP A 94 1.22 -6.15 4.94
N TRP A 95 1.36 -7.28 5.63
CA TRP A 95 0.25 -8.11 6.07
C TRP A 95 -0.67 -7.42 7.11
N ARG A 96 -0.26 -6.27 7.65
CA ARG A 96 -1.04 -5.55 8.66
C ARG A 96 -2.03 -4.53 8.07
N TRP A 97 -2.01 -4.33 6.76
CA TRP A 97 -2.92 -3.40 6.07
C TRP A 97 -4.38 -3.88 6.03
N GLU A 98 -4.63 -5.19 6.18
CA GLU A 98 -5.97 -5.80 6.19
C GLU A 98 -6.54 -6.09 7.59
N ARG A 99 -5.80 -5.85 8.68
CA ARG A 99 -6.30 -6.12 10.03
C ARG A 99 -6.81 -4.84 10.71
N PRO A 100 -8.06 -4.80 11.19
CA PRO A 100 -8.54 -3.68 12.00
C PRO A 100 -7.65 -3.52 13.24
N VAL A 101 -7.31 -2.26 13.57
CA VAL A 101 -6.57 -1.93 14.78
C VAL A 101 -7.44 -2.30 15.98
N PRO A 102 -7.00 -3.16 16.91
CA PRO A 102 -7.77 -3.41 18.12
C PRO A 102 -7.83 -2.12 18.92
N ILE A 103 -9.04 -1.62 19.15
CA ILE A 103 -9.31 -0.56 20.13
C ILE A 103 -8.92 -1.15 21.49
N SER A 104 -7.73 -0.81 21.99
CA SER A 104 -7.34 -1.19 23.34
C SER A 104 -8.26 -0.49 24.32
N ALA A 105 -8.96 -1.28 25.12
CA ALA A 105 -9.77 -0.83 26.24
C ALA A 105 -8.94 0.12 27.12
N ALA A 106 -9.38 1.38 27.19
CA ALA A 106 -8.99 2.28 28.25
C ALA A 106 -9.63 1.77 29.55
N THR A 107 -8.80 1.27 30.47
CA THR A 107 -9.00 1.40 31.92
C THR A 107 -7.65 1.31 32.62
#